data_AF-A0A2Z2KBD5-F1
#
_entry.id   AF-A0A2Z2KBD5-F1
#
_cell.length_a   1.000
_cell.length_b   1.000
_cell.length_c   1.000
_cell.angle_alpha   90.00
_cell.angle_beta   90.00
_cell.angle_gamma   90.00
#
_symmetry.space_group_name_H-M   'P 1'
#
loop_
_entity.id
_entity.type
_entity.pdbx_description
1 polymer ?
#
loop_
_entity_poly.entity_id
_entity_poly.type
_entity_poly.pdbx_seq_one_letter_code
_entity_poly.pdbx_strand_id
1 'polypeptide(L)'
;MKKLSYMLSGVVIGVILMASSSAFADQIKSFVGKTVAGEYTVSVNGKALSEKAIVVDSKAHIPLRAVSDSLGAKVNVEGRTIEVTTNVDSIAAVVDDAIANKPSNPYVGQSKDGLLESRKIFVEKIIEPAKKTKSTLEERMITNQKNLELAEKETGTKFKEAVLDSIKTTQAELDSRITAIENAETQIKLIDEALALLEQK
;
A
#
# COMPACT_ATOMS: atom_id res chain seq x y z
N MET A 1 10.61 27.02 34.03
CA MET A 1 9.54 25.98 33.94
C MET A 1 9.90 24.82 33.00
N LYS A 2 11.18 24.37 32.95
CA LYS A 2 11.63 23.36 31.96
C LYS A 2 11.20 21.92 32.29
N LYS A 3 10.76 21.65 33.52
CA LYS A 3 10.33 20.31 33.97
C LYS A 3 8.90 19.96 33.53
N LEU A 4 8.06 20.97 33.31
CA LEU A 4 6.66 20.78 32.92
C LEU A 4 6.52 20.42 31.43
N SER A 5 7.41 20.95 30.57
CA SER A 5 7.45 20.61 29.14
C SER A 5 7.79 19.14 28.88
N TYR A 6 8.64 18.52 29.70
CA TYR A 6 8.98 17.10 29.54
C TYR A 6 7.85 16.17 30.02
N MET A 7 7.09 16.56 31.06
CA MET A 7 5.88 15.81 31.44
C MET A 7 4.79 15.88 30.38
N LEU A 8 4.59 17.05 29.75
CA LEU A 8 3.54 17.22 28.74
C LEU A 8 3.87 16.44 27.44
N SER A 9 5.15 16.36 27.08
CA SER A 9 5.64 15.54 25.95
C SER A 9 5.34 14.04 26.17
N GLY A 10 5.57 13.53 27.38
CA GLY A 10 5.29 12.13 27.70
C GLY A 10 3.80 11.76 27.64
N VAL A 11 2.92 12.66 28.06
CA VAL A 11 1.46 12.44 28.03
C VAL A 11 0.92 12.34 26.60
N VAL A 12 1.43 13.18 25.69
CA VAL A 12 1.00 13.17 24.27
C VAL A 12 1.40 11.85 23.59
N ILE A 13 2.61 11.36 23.85
CA ILE A 13 3.09 10.10 23.29
C ILE A 13 2.30 8.90 23.86
N GLY A 14 1.94 8.95 25.15
CA GLY A 14 1.13 7.92 25.80
C GLY A 14 -0.28 7.78 25.23
N VAL A 15 -0.95 8.89 24.90
CA VAL A 15 -2.30 8.87 24.34
C VAL A 15 -2.32 8.30 22.91
N ILE A 16 -1.26 8.52 22.13
CA ILE A 16 -1.12 7.98 20.77
C ILE A 16 -0.99 6.45 20.78
N LEU A 17 -0.29 5.89 21.77
CA LEU A 17 -0.07 4.44 21.88
C LEU A 17 -1.29 3.66 22.40
N MET A 18 -2.21 4.30 23.13
CA MET A 18 -3.41 3.65 23.67
C MET A 18 -4.56 3.56 22.66
N ALA A 19 -4.57 4.40 21.62
CA ALA A 19 -5.66 4.44 20.64
C ALA A 19 -5.64 3.27 19.62
N SER A 20 -4.63 2.40 19.65
CA SER A 20 -4.35 1.42 18.58
C SER A 20 -4.97 0.03 18.79
N SER A 21 -5.71 -0.25 19.86
CA SER A 21 -6.03 -1.64 20.27
C SER A 21 -7.49 -2.12 20.09
N SER A 22 -8.41 -1.37 19.50
CA SER A 22 -9.86 -1.68 19.59
C SER A 22 -10.54 -2.33 18.38
N ALA A 23 -9.85 -2.89 17.38
CA ALA A 23 -10.50 -3.34 16.13
C ALA A 23 -10.20 -4.79 15.69
N PHE A 24 -10.68 -5.83 16.41
CA PHE A 24 -10.54 -7.24 15.94
C PHE A 24 -11.67 -8.24 16.30
N ALA A 25 -12.87 -7.83 16.72
CA ALA A 25 -13.87 -8.79 17.25
C ALA A 25 -15.04 -9.19 16.31
N ASP A 26 -15.26 -8.52 15.17
CA ASP A 26 -16.58 -8.56 14.49
C ASP A 26 -16.68 -9.54 13.28
N GLN A 27 -15.82 -10.55 13.18
CA GLN A 27 -15.68 -11.37 11.95
C GLN A 27 -16.42 -12.72 11.90
N ILE A 28 -17.38 -13.01 12.79
CA ILE A 28 -18.11 -14.30 12.70
C ILE A 28 -19.62 -14.08 12.64
N LYS A 29 -20.14 -13.85 11.43
CA LYS A 29 -21.58 -13.91 11.10
C LYS A 29 -21.89 -15.22 10.38
N SER A 30 -22.70 -16.08 11.01
CA SER A 30 -23.15 -17.37 10.48
C SER A 30 -24.13 -17.22 9.30
N PHE A 31 -24.04 -18.11 8.31
CA PHE A 31 -24.77 -18.06 7.03
C PHE A 31 -26.05 -18.92 6.97
N VAL A 32 -26.57 -19.39 8.10
CA VAL A 32 -27.75 -20.28 8.11
C VAL A 32 -29.03 -19.48 7.84
N GLY A 33 -29.71 -19.74 6.71
CA GLY A 33 -31.05 -19.22 6.40
C GLY A 33 -31.22 -18.42 5.10
N LYS A 34 -30.21 -18.35 4.21
CA LYS A 34 -30.30 -17.55 2.97
C LYS A 34 -30.87 -18.36 1.79
N THR A 35 -31.80 -17.76 1.05
CA THR A 35 -32.46 -18.35 -0.13
C THR A 35 -31.58 -18.26 -1.38
N VAL A 36 -31.58 -19.30 -2.21
CA VAL A 36 -30.88 -19.32 -3.51
C VAL A 36 -31.62 -18.40 -4.49
N ALA A 37 -30.94 -17.39 -5.02
CA ALA A 37 -31.50 -16.33 -5.87
C ALA A 37 -31.36 -16.57 -7.38
N GLY A 38 -30.58 -17.58 -7.82
CA GLY A 38 -30.46 -17.94 -9.24
C GLY A 38 -29.29 -18.88 -9.54
N GLU A 39 -29.23 -19.38 -10.78
CA GLU A 39 -28.17 -20.26 -11.29
C GLU A 39 -27.42 -19.60 -12.46
N TYR A 40 -26.09 -19.71 -12.49
CA TYR A 40 -25.20 -19.19 -13.53
C TYR A 40 -24.37 -20.30 -14.19
N THR A 41 -24.11 -20.18 -15.49
CA THR A 41 -23.22 -21.09 -16.22
C THR A 41 -21.75 -20.72 -15.96
N VAL A 42 -20.91 -21.72 -15.68
CA VAL A 42 -19.47 -21.54 -15.41
C VAL A 42 -18.67 -22.04 -16.61
N SER A 43 -17.66 -21.30 -17.05
CA SER A 43 -16.76 -21.69 -18.15
C SER A 43 -15.32 -21.64 -17.69
N VAL A 44 -14.54 -22.69 -17.98
CA VAL A 44 -13.12 -22.81 -17.66
C VAL A 44 -12.38 -23.11 -18.96
N ASN A 45 -11.35 -22.33 -19.29
CA ASN A 45 -10.58 -22.46 -20.55
C ASN A 45 -11.45 -22.48 -21.82
N GLY A 46 -12.55 -21.71 -21.83
CA GLY A 46 -13.46 -21.61 -22.97
C GLY A 46 -14.48 -22.75 -23.09
N LYS A 47 -14.47 -23.73 -22.17
CA LYS A 47 -15.44 -24.83 -22.13
C LYS A 47 -16.42 -24.63 -20.98
N ALA A 48 -17.72 -24.64 -21.30
CA ALA A 48 -18.76 -24.60 -20.28
C ALA A 48 -18.76 -25.89 -19.44
N LEU A 49 -18.81 -25.72 -18.12
CA LEU A 49 -18.95 -26.82 -17.17
C LEU A 49 -20.42 -27.23 -17.07
N SER A 50 -20.66 -28.52 -16.85
CA SER A 50 -22.02 -29.06 -16.70
C SER A 50 -22.67 -28.63 -15.38
N GLU A 51 -21.86 -28.34 -14.36
CA GLU A 51 -22.33 -27.88 -13.06
C GLU A 51 -22.45 -26.35 -13.06
N LYS A 52 -23.66 -25.86 -12.75
CA LYS A 52 -23.96 -24.43 -12.65
C LYS A 52 -23.52 -23.88 -11.29
N ALA A 53 -23.09 -22.63 -11.26
CA ALA A 53 -22.90 -21.89 -10.02
C ALA A 53 -24.26 -21.43 -9.46
N ILE A 54 -24.39 -21.43 -8.15
CA ILE A 54 -25.61 -20.94 -7.47
C ILE A 54 -25.34 -19.57 -6.87
N VAL A 55 -26.32 -18.69 -6.90
CA VAL A 55 -26.24 -17.37 -6.28
C VAL A 55 -26.98 -17.41 -4.96
N VAL A 56 -26.27 -17.13 -3.87
CA VAL A 56 -26.86 -16.94 -2.55
C VAL A 56 -26.37 -15.60 -2.05
N ASP A 57 -27.28 -14.74 -1.58
CA ASP A 57 -26.90 -13.44 -0.96
C ASP A 57 -26.08 -12.52 -1.89
N SER A 58 -26.43 -12.47 -3.17
CA SER A 58 -25.69 -11.74 -4.21
C SER A 58 -24.24 -12.21 -4.43
N LYS A 59 -23.88 -13.41 -3.96
CA LYS A 59 -22.58 -14.05 -4.19
C LYS A 59 -22.75 -15.33 -5.00
N ALA A 60 -21.95 -15.49 -6.04
CA ALA A 60 -21.92 -16.69 -6.85
C ALA A 60 -21.01 -17.75 -6.19
N HIS A 61 -21.60 -18.88 -5.84
CA HIS A 61 -20.91 -20.05 -5.32
C HIS A 61 -20.68 -21.03 -6.47
N ILE A 62 -19.41 -21.26 -6.77
CA ILE A 62 -18.98 -22.07 -7.90
C ILE A 62 -18.66 -23.49 -7.39
N PRO A 63 -19.06 -24.55 -8.12
CA PRO A 63 -18.69 -25.92 -7.80
C PRO A 63 -17.18 -26.10 -7.91
N LEU A 64 -16.49 -26.09 -6.77
CA LEU A 64 -15.04 -26.18 -6.69
C LEU A 64 -14.50 -27.42 -7.40
N ARG A 65 -15.16 -28.57 -7.23
CA ARG A 65 -14.72 -29.85 -7.81
C ARG A 65 -14.69 -29.80 -9.34
N ALA A 66 -15.77 -29.34 -9.96
CA ALA A 66 -15.86 -29.23 -11.42
C ALA A 66 -14.81 -28.25 -11.98
N VAL A 67 -14.53 -27.15 -11.26
CA VAL A 67 -13.49 -26.20 -11.65
C VAL A 67 -12.09 -26.80 -11.50
N SER A 68 -11.81 -27.43 -10.37
CA SER A 68 -10.53 -28.07 -10.10
C SER A 68 -10.23 -29.19 -11.09
N ASP A 69 -11.20 -30.06 -11.39
CA ASP A 69 -11.06 -31.13 -12.38
C ASP A 69 -10.75 -30.55 -13.78
N SER A 70 -11.41 -29.46 -14.17
CA SER A 70 -11.12 -28.78 -15.45
C SER A 70 -9.76 -28.08 -15.49
N LEU A 71 -9.18 -27.76 -14.34
CA LEU A 71 -7.86 -27.13 -14.20
C LEU A 71 -6.75 -28.16 -13.92
N GLY A 72 -7.07 -29.46 -13.84
CA GLY A 72 -6.10 -30.50 -13.49
C GLY A 72 -5.60 -30.43 -12.03
N ALA A 73 -6.38 -29.77 -11.17
CA ALA A 73 -6.09 -29.67 -9.74
C ALA A 73 -6.72 -30.84 -8.98
N LYS A 74 -5.98 -31.39 -8.02
CA LYS A 74 -6.45 -32.42 -7.10
C LYS A 74 -7.11 -31.75 -5.90
N VAL A 75 -8.35 -32.11 -5.60
CA VAL A 75 -9.06 -31.63 -4.41
C VAL A 75 -9.06 -32.74 -3.35
N ASN A 76 -8.54 -32.43 -2.16
CA ASN A 76 -8.59 -33.28 -0.98
C ASN A 76 -9.43 -32.58 0.12
N VAL A 77 -10.19 -33.34 0.90
CA VAL A 77 -11.00 -32.78 1.99
C VAL A 77 -10.61 -33.49 3.27
N GLU A 78 -9.95 -32.76 4.17
CA GLU A 78 -9.50 -33.25 5.46
C GLU A 78 -10.20 -32.51 6.60
N GLY A 79 -11.16 -33.19 7.23
CA GLY A 79 -11.95 -32.62 8.32
C GLY A 79 -12.80 -31.43 7.87
N ARG A 80 -12.44 -30.22 8.33
CA ARG A 80 -13.08 -28.93 7.94
C ARG A 80 -12.24 -28.13 6.94
N THR A 81 -11.17 -28.71 6.42
CA THR A 81 -10.24 -28.08 5.49
C THR A 81 -10.40 -28.70 4.11
N ILE A 82 -10.50 -27.85 3.09
CA ILE A 82 -10.48 -28.27 1.68
C ILE A 82 -9.11 -27.86 1.13
N GLU A 83 -8.31 -28.82 0.72
CA GLU A 83 -7.01 -28.64 0.10
C GLU A 83 -7.14 -28.80 -1.42
N VAL A 84 -6.57 -27.88 -2.18
CA VAL A 84 -6.54 -27.94 -3.64
C VAL A 84 -5.08 -27.88 -4.06
N THR A 85 -4.57 -28.97 -4.62
CA THR A 85 -3.18 -29.13 -5.06
C THR A 85 -3.13 -29.23 -6.57
N THR A 86 -2.45 -28.31 -7.25
CA THR A 86 -2.10 -28.45 -8.66
C THR A 86 -0.73 -29.09 -8.77
N ASN A 87 -0.56 -30.13 -9.60
CA ASN A 87 0.78 -30.62 -9.93
C ASN A 87 1.44 -29.58 -10.86
N VAL A 88 2.27 -28.70 -10.32
CA VAL A 88 3.06 -27.73 -11.10
C VAL A 88 4.43 -28.33 -11.49
N ASP A 89 4.62 -29.63 -11.30
CA ASP A 89 5.88 -30.37 -11.53
C ASP A 89 6.17 -30.68 -13.01
N SER A 90 5.66 -29.87 -13.94
CA SER A 90 6.08 -29.92 -15.35
C SER A 90 6.27 -28.54 -15.98
N ILE A 91 6.58 -27.52 -15.15
CA ILE A 91 7.23 -26.28 -15.57
C ILE A 91 8.50 -26.01 -14.72
N ALA A 92 8.76 -26.80 -13.66
CA ALA A 92 9.87 -26.63 -12.74
C ALA A 92 11.21 -27.28 -13.17
N ALA A 93 11.44 -27.52 -14.48
CA ALA A 93 12.74 -27.99 -14.99
C ALA A 93 13.44 -26.96 -15.91
N VAL A 94 12.92 -25.73 -16.00
CA VAL A 94 13.61 -24.62 -16.70
C VAL A 94 13.65 -23.31 -15.90
N VAL A 95 13.13 -23.29 -14.67
CA VAL A 95 13.05 -22.07 -13.85
C VAL A 95 13.32 -22.36 -12.36
N ASP A 96 14.38 -23.10 -12.04
CA ASP A 96 14.74 -23.39 -10.65
C ASP A 96 16.21 -23.03 -10.33
N ASP A 97 16.60 -21.77 -10.60
CA ASP A 97 17.81 -21.22 -9.96
C ASP A 97 17.87 -19.69 -9.79
N ALA A 98 16.76 -18.93 -9.97
CA ALA A 98 16.88 -17.46 -10.02
C ALA A 98 15.77 -16.62 -9.35
N ILE A 99 14.81 -17.18 -8.62
CA ILE A 99 13.74 -16.34 -7.99
C ILE A 99 13.36 -16.81 -6.58
N ALA A 100 14.35 -17.12 -5.74
CA ALA A 100 14.14 -17.25 -4.30
C ALA A 100 14.69 -16.01 -3.58
N ASN A 101 13.79 -15.13 -3.13
CA ASN A 101 14.01 -14.08 -2.12
C ASN A 101 14.79 -12.81 -2.50
N LYS A 102 14.40 -12.13 -3.59
CA LYS A 102 14.69 -10.69 -3.77
C LYS A 102 13.37 -9.97 -4.05
N PRO A 103 13.09 -8.77 -3.51
CA PRO A 103 11.98 -7.96 -4.03
C PRO A 103 12.21 -7.82 -5.54
N SER A 104 11.36 -8.50 -6.33
CA SER A 104 11.49 -8.52 -7.77
C SER A 104 11.23 -7.10 -8.25
N ASN A 105 12.28 -6.45 -8.72
CA ASN A 105 12.20 -5.08 -9.19
C ASN A 105 11.27 -5.05 -10.42
N PRO A 106 10.13 -4.32 -10.35
CA PRO A 106 9.09 -4.36 -11.38
C PRO A 106 9.54 -3.76 -12.73
N TYR A 107 10.69 -3.08 -12.74
CA TYR A 107 11.28 -2.45 -13.91
C TYR A 107 12.24 -3.39 -14.67
N VAL A 108 12.62 -4.52 -14.07
CA VAL A 108 13.48 -5.51 -14.71
C VAL A 108 12.75 -6.17 -15.89
N GLY A 109 13.38 -6.17 -17.06
CA GLY A 109 12.81 -6.72 -18.30
C GLY A 109 12.10 -5.71 -19.20
N GLN A 110 11.99 -4.44 -18.77
CA GLN A 110 11.51 -3.35 -19.64
C GLN A 110 12.58 -2.92 -20.64
N SER A 111 12.16 -2.24 -21.72
CA SER A 111 13.08 -1.65 -22.69
C SER A 111 13.83 -0.45 -22.11
N LYS A 112 15.06 -0.21 -22.58
CA LYS A 112 15.89 0.93 -22.15
C LYS A 112 15.15 2.26 -22.29
N ASP A 113 14.46 2.47 -23.41
CA ASP A 113 13.68 3.69 -23.65
C ASP A 113 12.50 3.84 -22.68
N GLY A 114 11.81 2.75 -22.35
CA GLY A 114 10.71 2.76 -21.38
C GLY A 114 11.17 3.09 -19.96
N LEU A 115 12.36 2.60 -19.59
CA LEU A 115 13.01 2.91 -18.32
C LEU A 115 13.43 4.38 -18.24
N LEU A 116 14.04 4.91 -19.30
CA LEU A 116 14.44 6.32 -19.36
C LEU A 116 13.24 7.27 -19.30
N GLU A 117 12.14 6.95 -19.99
CA GLU A 117 10.91 7.75 -19.92
C GLU A 117 10.28 7.69 -18.53
N SER A 118 10.25 6.50 -17.90
CA SER A 118 9.77 6.34 -16.53
C SER A 118 10.60 7.18 -15.55
N ARG A 119 11.93 7.10 -15.64
CA ARG A 119 12.86 7.91 -14.84
C ARG A 119 12.60 9.41 -15.03
N LYS A 120 12.43 9.85 -16.28
CA LYS A 120 12.13 11.24 -16.62
C LYS A 120 10.82 11.71 -15.99
N ILE A 121 9.76 10.89 -16.01
CA ILE A 121 8.49 11.20 -15.37
C ILE A 121 8.67 11.39 -13.86
N PHE A 122 9.36 10.49 -13.17
CA PHE A 122 9.61 10.62 -11.73
C PHE A 122 10.41 11.90 -11.40
N VAL A 123 11.42 12.24 -12.19
CA VAL A 123 12.23 13.44 -11.97
C VAL A 123 11.43 14.72 -12.28
N GLU A 124 10.93 14.86 -13.50
CA GLU A 124 10.36 16.12 -13.99
C GLU A 124 8.95 16.39 -13.46
N LYS A 125 8.13 15.34 -13.27
CA LYS A 125 6.73 15.52 -12.86
C LYS A 125 6.48 15.33 -11.38
N ILE A 126 7.39 14.66 -10.66
CA ILE A 126 7.19 14.36 -9.23
C ILE A 126 8.23 15.07 -8.38
N ILE A 127 9.52 14.82 -8.60
CA ILE A 127 10.58 15.35 -7.74
C ILE A 127 10.76 16.86 -7.90
N GLU A 128 10.87 17.38 -9.12
CA GLU A 128 11.08 18.82 -9.36
C GLU A 128 9.95 19.69 -8.77
N PRO A 129 8.65 19.41 -9.02
CA PRO A 129 7.56 20.16 -8.40
C PRO A 129 7.52 19.98 -6.88
N ALA A 130 7.80 18.77 -6.37
CA ALA A 130 7.80 18.51 -4.93
C ALA A 130 8.92 19.26 -4.22
N LYS A 131 10.13 19.33 -4.80
CA LYS A 131 11.26 20.11 -4.27
C LYS A 131 10.97 21.60 -4.26
N LYS A 132 10.40 22.13 -5.34
CA LYS A 132 9.99 23.55 -5.41
C LYS A 132 8.96 23.88 -4.32
N THR A 133 7.94 23.03 -4.18
CA THR A 133 6.90 23.19 -3.15
C THR A 133 7.49 23.09 -1.75
N LYS A 134 8.39 22.12 -1.50
CA LYS A 134 9.10 21.95 -0.24
C LYS A 134 9.85 23.23 0.16
N SER A 135 10.62 23.83 -0.76
CA SER A 135 11.34 25.09 -0.50
C SER A 135 10.40 26.22 -0.10
N THR A 136 9.26 26.38 -0.79
CA THR A 136 8.26 27.39 -0.41
C THR A 136 7.63 27.11 0.96
N LEU A 137 7.41 25.85 1.32
CA LEU A 137 6.88 25.47 2.63
C LEU A 137 7.90 25.68 3.76
N GLU A 138 9.19 25.46 3.50
CA GLU A 138 10.27 25.76 4.45
C GLU A 138 10.34 27.26 4.75
N GLU A 139 10.22 28.14 3.73
CA GLU A 139 10.13 29.59 3.93
C GLU A 139 8.91 29.99 4.76
N ARG A 140 7.76 29.34 4.53
CA ARG A 140 6.55 29.51 5.35
C ARG A 140 6.77 29.05 6.79
N MET A 141 7.48 27.94 7.02
CA MET A 141 7.84 27.49 8.38
C MET A 141 8.73 28.50 9.09
N ILE A 142 9.75 29.04 8.44
CA ILE A 142 10.64 30.06 9.02
C ILE A 142 9.83 31.31 9.42
N THR A 143 8.92 31.73 8.55
CA THR A 143 8.03 32.87 8.82
C THR A 143 7.10 32.59 10.01
N ASN A 144 6.47 31.41 10.05
CA ASN A 144 5.60 31.02 11.14
C ASN A 144 6.35 30.86 12.47
N GLN A 145 7.59 30.36 12.46
CA GLN A 145 8.45 30.31 13.63
C GLN A 145 8.80 31.71 14.15
N LYS A 146 9.12 32.65 13.25
CA LYS A 146 9.34 34.05 13.62
C LYS A 146 8.09 34.68 14.23
N ASN A 147 6.91 34.39 13.67
CA ASN A 147 5.63 34.83 14.21
C ASN A 147 5.33 34.18 15.58
N LEU A 148 5.76 32.93 15.80
CA LEU A 148 5.64 32.27 17.09
C LEU A 148 6.51 32.96 18.14
N GLU A 149 7.75 33.31 17.81
CA GLU A 149 8.65 34.03 18.72
C GLU A 149 8.11 35.42 19.11
N LEU A 150 7.43 36.10 18.18
CA LEU A 150 6.72 37.35 18.45
C LEU A 150 5.48 37.12 19.33
N ALA A 151 4.70 36.07 19.03
CA ALA A 151 3.55 35.67 19.83
C ALA A 151 3.91 35.22 21.25
N GLU A 152 5.15 34.81 21.50
CA GLU A 152 5.65 34.50 22.84
C GLU A 152 6.04 35.74 23.65
N LYS A 153 6.32 36.86 22.96
CA LYS A 153 6.59 38.16 23.59
C LYS A 153 5.28 38.91 23.90
N GLU A 154 4.20 38.62 23.18
CA GLU A 154 2.87 39.17 23.42
C GLU A 154 2.00 38.20 24.26
N THR A 155 1.22 38.71 25.21
CA THR A 155 0.47 37.91 26.21
C THR A 155 -0.83 37.27 25.66
N GLY A 156 -1.07 37.34 24.35
CA GLY A 156 -2.32 36.94 23.69
C GLY A 156 -2.39 35.46 23.30
N THR A 157 -3.11 34.65 24.08
CA THR A 157 -3.22 33.19 23.92
C THR A 157 -3.77 32.74 22.55
N LYS A 158 -4.76 33.46 22.00
CA LYS A 158 -5.41 33.11 20.73
C LYS A 158 -4.50 33.25 19.51
N PHE A 159 -3.60 34.23 19.51
CA PHE A 159 -2.64 34.44 18.43
C PHE A 159 -1.59 33.32 18.43
N LYS A 160 -1.10 32.95 19.62
CA LYS A 160 -0.16 31.82 19.78
C LYS A 160 -0.73 30.49 19.29
N GLU A 161 -1.99 30.19 19.61
CA GLU A 161 -2.67 28.97 19.13
C GLU A 161 -2.83 28.95 17.61
N ALA A 162 -3.27 30.05 17.00
CA ALA A 162 -3.39 30.16 15.54
C ALA A 162 -2.04 29.97 14.83
N VAL A 163 -0.96 30.53 15.38
CA VAL A 163 0.39 30.32 14.85
C VAL A 163 0.81 28.86 15.00
N LEU A 164 0.54 28.22 16.14
CA LEU A 164 0.88 26.81 16.37
C LEU A 164 0.16 25.87 15.39
N ASP A 165 -1.11 26.12 15.10
CA ASP A 165 -1.87 25.32 14.14
C ASP A 165 -1.42 25.52 12.70
N SER A 166 -1.02 26.74 12.33
CA SER A 166 -0.40 26.98 11.02
C SER A 166 0.96 26.28 10.87
N ILE A 167 1.75 26.20 11.94
CA ILE A 167 3.02 25.44 11.98
C ILE A 167 2.73 23.95 11.78
N LYS A 168 1.80 23.37 12.54
CA LYS A 168 1.42 21.94 12.40
C LYS A 168 0.95 21.61 10.98
N THR A 169 0.11 22.47 10.41
CA THR A 169 -0.41 22.28 9.05
C THR A 169 0.72 22.32 8.02
N THR A 170 1.61 23.30 8.12
CA THR A 170 2.77 23.44 7.23
C THR A 170 3.73 22.24 7.39
N GLN A 171 3.90 21.74 8.62
CA GLN A 171 4.76 20.59 8.90
C GLN A 171 4.17 19.28 8.32
N ALA A 172 2.86 19.04 8.50
CA ALA A 172 2.21 17.90 7.88
C ALA A 172 2.28 17.92 6.35
N GLU A 173 2.20 19.12 5.74
CA GLU A 173 2.38 19.28 4.30
C GLU A 173 3.82 18.99 3.87
N LEU A 174 4.82 19.44 4.64
CA LEU A 174 6.23 19.13 4.40
C LEU A 174 6.52 17.64 4.47
N ASP A 175 6.04 16.96 5.51
CA ASP A 175 6.24 15.52 5.71
C ASP A 175 5.65 14.74 4.53
N SER A 176 4.45 15.10 4.09
CA SER A 176 3.82 14.49 2.90
C SER A 176 4.66 14.68 1.62
N ARG A 177 5.25 15.86 1.41
CA ARG A 177 6.12 16.13 0.26
C ARG A 177 7.44 15.38 0.34
N ILE A 178 8.02 15.25 1.54
CA ILE A 178 9.23 14.46 1.78
C ILE A 178 8.97 13.00 1.47
N THR A 179 7.90 12.40 1.99
CA THR A 179 7.53 11.00 1.67
C THR A 179 7.29 10.79 0.18
N ALA A 180 6.67 11.75 -0.52
CA ALA A 180 6.50 11.67 -1.98
C ALA A 180 7.84 11.67 -2.73
N ILE A 181 8.82 12.47 -2.29
CA ILE A 181 10.18 12.50 -2.85
C ILE A 181 10.89 11.17 -2.57
N GLU A 182 10.87 10.68 -1.33
CA GLU A 182 11.52 9.42 -0.93
C GLU A 182 10.99 8.22 -1.72
N ASN A 183 9.67 8.16 -1.91
CA ASN A 183 9.03 7.13 -2.73
C ASN A 183 9.48 7.23 -4.19
N ALA A 184 9.50 8.43 -4.77
CA ALA A 184 9.94 8.64 -6.14
C ALA A 184 11.44 8.30 -6.34
N GLU A 185 12.30 8.66 -5.38
CA GLU A 185 13.72 8.30 -5.37
C GLU A 185 13.92 6.79 -5.28
N THR A 186 13.09 6.10 -4.50
CA THR A 186 13.09 4.63 -4.42
C THR A 186 12.73 4.01 -5.77
N GLN A 187 11.70 4.51 -6.46
CA GLN A 187 11.34 4.03 -7.81
C GLN A 187 12.45 4.30 -8.83
N ILE A 188 13.10 5.48 -8.77
CA ILE A 188 14.25 5.79 -9.64
C ILE A 188 15.40 4.83 -9.37
N LYS A 189 15.71 4.51 -8.12
CA LYS A 189 16.77 3.55 -7.79
C LYS A 189 16.49 2.18 -8.40
N LEU A 190 15.24 1.72 -8.33
CA LEU A 190 14.83 0.47 -8.98
C LEU A 190 14.97 0.57 -10.52
N ILE A 191 14.59 1.69 -11.13
CA ILE A 191 14.77 1.90 -12.57
C ILE A 191 16.26 1.89 -12.95
N ASP A 192 17.12 2.56 -12.18
CA ASP A 192 18.57 2.62 -12.41
C ASP A 192 19.21 1.23 -12.24
N GLU A 193 18.76 0.43 -11.26
CA GLU A 193 19.15 -0.97 -11.11
C GLU A 193 18.74 -1.81 -12.33
N ALA A 194 17.54 -1.61 -12.88
CA ALA A 194 17.09 -2.30 -14.09
C ALA A 194 17.87 -1.88 -15.34
N LEU A 195 18.21 -0.59 -15.47
CA LEU A 195 19.05 -0.07 -16.54
C LEU A 195 20.46 -0.67 -16.49
N ALA A 196 21.07 -0.75 -15.30
CA ALA A 196 22.40 -1.32 -15.13
C ALA A 196 22.48 -2.80 -15.56
N LEU A 197 21.39 -3.56 -15.39
CA LEU A 197 21.33 -4.95 -15.85
C LEU A 197 21.28 -5.09 -17.38
N LEU A 198 20.74 -4.09 -18.09
CA LEU A 198 20.73 -4.07 -19.55
C LEU A 198 22.10 -3.70 -20.15
N GLU A 199 22.92 -2.94 -19.43
CA GLU A 199 24.24 -2.52 -19.89
C GLU A 199 25.34 -3.58 -19.66
N GLN A 200 25.05 -4.60 -18.84
CA GLN A 200 25.96 -5.73 -18.59
C GLN A 200 25.77 -6.91 -19.58
N LYS A 201 24.84 -6.80 -20.53
CA LYS A 201 24.55 -7.80 -21.56
C LYS A 201 25.11 -7.37 -22.92
#